data_AF-A0A0D8HIB0-F1
#
_entry.id   AF-A0A0D8HIB0-F1
#
_cell.length_a   1.000
_cell.length_b   1.000
_cell.length_c   1.000
_cell.angle_alpha   90.00
_cell.angle_beta   90.00
_cell.angle_gamma   90.00
#
_symmetry.space_group_name_H-M   'P 1'
#
loop_
_entity.id
_entity.type
_entity.pdbx_description
1 polymer ?
#
loop_
_entity_poly.entity_id
_entity_poly.type
_entity_poly.pdbx_seq_one_letter_code
_entity_poly.pdbx_strand_id
1 'polypeptide(L)'
;MQHLRAPLFQCKSCHRQTSVTSGTIFHRSHISLSKWFSAIYLLSNDKRGLSATTIAKFVQVSYSTGWLMLNKLRKAMADRNGLYKLGENA
;
A
#
# COMPACT_ATOMS: atom_id res chain seq x y z
N MET A 1 -0.71 -17.86 -13.23
CA MET A 1 -0.11 -16.54 -12.93
C MET A 1 1.08 -16.78 -12.02
N GLN A 2 2.29 -16.46 -12.47
CA GLN A 2 3.53 -16.85 -11.79
C GLN A 2 3.67 -16.13 -10.45
N HIS A 3 3.86 -16.89 -9.37
CA HIS A 3 4.24 -16.38 -8.05
C HIS A 3 5.71 -15.95 -8.07
N LEU A 4 6.06 -14.84 -8.74
CA LEU A 4 7.40 -14.27 -8.58
C LEU A 4 7.50 -13.65 -7.19
N ARG A 5 8.17 -14.37 -6.27
CA ARG A 5 8.66 -13.79 -5.02
C ARG A 5 9.60 -12.64 -5.38
N ALA A 6 9.37 -11.47 -4.81
CA ALA A 6 10.26 -10.33 -5.01
C ALA A 6 11.69 -10.72 -4.59
N PRO A 7 12.72 -10.35 -5.38
CA PRO A 7 14.09 -10.70 -5.06
C PRO A 7 14.51 -10.09 -3.71
N LEU A 8 15.29 -10.87 -2.95
CA LEU A 8 15.89 -10.40 -1.71
C LEU A 8 17.25 -9.77 -2.04
N PHE A 9 17.45 -8.57 -1.52
CA PHE A 9 18.70 -7.83 -1.57
C PHE A 9 19.46 -8.08 -0.28
N GLN A 10 20.75 -8.37 -0.39
CA GLN A 10 21.62 -8.58 0.76
C GLN A 10 22.49 -7.35 0.98
N CYS A 11 22.47 -6.81 2.20
CA CYS A 11 23.39 -5.75 2.58
C CYS A 11 24.83 -6.27 2.59
N LYS A 12 25.74 -5.55 1.92
CA LYS A 12 27.17 -5.91 1.87
C LYS A 12 27.87 -5.76 3.23
N SER A 13 27.43 -4.82 4.07
CA SER A 13 28.09 -4.51 5.34
C SER A 13 27.64 -5.42 6.49
N CYS A 14 26.34 -5.73 6.58
CA CYS A 14 25.78 -6.48 7.71
C CYS A 14 25.11 -7.81 7.32
N HIS A 15 25.19 -8.20 6.05
CA HIS A 15 24.60 -9.44 5.49
C HIS A 15 23.08 -9.60 5.69
N ARG A 16 22.38 -8.56 6.16
CA ARG A 16 20.93 -8.58 6.32
C ARG A 16 20.26 -8.64 4.96
N GLN A 17 19.34 -9.59 4.80
CA GLN A 17 18.47 -9.69 3.63
C GLN A 17 17.22 -8.83 3.80
N THR A 18 16.83 -8.12 2.74
CA THR A 18 15.62 -7.30 2.68
C THR A 18 15.00 -7.32 1.28
N SER A 19 13.69 -7.17 1.18
CA SER A 19 13.01 -6.92 -0.10
C SER A 19 12.87 -5.41 -0.35
N VAL A 20 12.73 -4.98 -1.60
CA VAL A 20 12.42 -3.57 -1.93
C VAL A 20 11.09 -3.12 -1.32
N THR A 21 10.15 -4.05 -1.13
CA THR A 21 8.85 -3.76 -0.50
C THR A 21 8.91 -3.74 1.03
N SER A 22 10.06 -4.06 1.64
CA SER A 22 10.22 -4.09 3.10
C SER A 22 9.94 -2.73 3.72
N GLY A 23 9.11 -2.70 4.76
CA GLY A 23 8.75 -1.46 5.46
C GLY A 23 7.81 -0.52 4.68
N THR A 24 7.33 -0.92 3.51
CA THR A 24 6.36 -0.15 2.71
C THR A 24 4.94 -0.67 2.90
N ILE A 25 3.94 0.04 2.36
CA ILE A 25 2.56 -0.46 2.27
C ILE A 25 2.46 -1.81 1.51
N PHE A 26 3.42 -2.09 0.62
CA PHE A 26 3.50 -3.33 -0.17
C PHE A 26 4.12 -4.50 0.61
N HIS A 27 4.59 -4.28 1.85
CA HIS A 27 5.26 -5.30 2.63
C HIS A 27 4.39 -6.56 2.81
N ARG A 28 5.02 -7.73 2.60
CA ARG A 28 4.40 -9.07 2.68
C ARG A 28 3.13 -9.21 1.83
N SER A 29 3.05 -8.49 0.71
CA SER A 29 1.96 -8.64 -0.24
C SER A 29 2.35 -9.59 -1.38
N HIS A 30 1.44 -10.48 -1.74
CA HIS A 30 1.54 -11.31 -2.94
C HIS A 30 0.81 -10.68 -4.14
N ILE A 31 0.30 -9.46 -3.97
CA ILE A 31 -0.40 -8.71 -5.03
C ILE A 31 0.63 -7.95 -5.85
N SER A 32 0.49 -7.98 -7.18
CA SER A 32 1.40 -7.27 -8.07
C SER A 32 1.41 -5.77 -7.78
N LEU A 33 2.57 -5.14 -7.96
CA LEU A 33 2.70 -3.68 -7.76
C LEU A 33 1.78 -2.89 -8.70
N SER A 34 1.55 -3.38 -9.92
CA SER A 34 0.59 -2.76 -10.85
C SER A 34 -0.81 -2.66 -10.24
N LYS A 35 -1.29 -3.73 -9.60
CA LYS A 35 -2.59 -3.75 -8.90
C LYS A 35 -2.62 -2.78 -7.71
N TRP A 36 -1.53 -2.68 -6.97
CA TRP A 36 -1.38 -1.68 -5.92
C TRP A 36 -1.42 -0.24 -6.45
N PHE A 37 -0.71 0.05 -7.54
CA PHE A 37 -0.73 1.37 -8.16
C PHE A 37 -2.09 1.73 -8.73
N SER A 38 -2.82 0.76 -9.31
CA SER A 38 -4.22 0.95 -9.72
C SER A 38 -5.13 1.31 -8.52
N ALA A 39 -4.95 0.65 -7.37
CA ALA A 39 -5.70 0.98 -6.16
C ALA A 39 -5.38 2.38 -5.62
N ILE A 40 -4.09 2.77 -5.63
CA ILE A 40 -3.64 4.11 -5.24
C ILE A 40 -4.24 5.16 -6.16
N TYR A 41 -4.15 4.96 -7.48
CA TYR A 41 -4.73 5.85 -8.47
C TYR A 41 -6.23 6.06 -8.24
N LEU A 42 -6.98 4.98 -8.02
CA LEU A 42 -8.41 5.08 -7.79
C LEU A 42 -8.71 5.89 -6.51
N LEU A 43 -7.97 5.64 -5.43
CA LEU A 43 -8.14 6.34 -4.16
C LEU A 43 -7.79 7.82 -4.25
N SER A 44 -6.75 8.18 -5.00
CA SER A 44 -6.33 9.58 -5.19
C SER A 44 -7.29 10.40 -6.04
N ASN A 45 -8.07 9.77 -6.92
CA ASN A 45 -9.05 10.45 -7.78
C ASN A 45 -10.43 10.63 -7.12
N ASP A 46 -10.73 9.91 -6.04
CA ASP A 46 -12.03 9.99 -5.38
C ASP A 46 -12.02 10.98 -4.20
N LYS A 47 -12.87 12.02 -4.29
CA LYS A 47 -12.99 13.06 -3.26
C LYS A 47 -13.83 12.67 -2.05
N ARG A 48 -14.64 11.60 -2.14
CA ARG A 48 -15.63 11.17 -1.15
C ARG A 48 -15.16 9.95 -0.34
N GLY A 49 -14.08 9.32 -0.76
CA GLY A 49 -13.55 8.09 -0.18
C GLY A 49 -14.17 6.84 -0.81
N LEU A 50 -13.36 5.79 -0.92
CA LEU A 50 -13.77 4.54 -1.56
C LEU A 50 -14.16 3.46 -0.56
N SER A 51 -15.08 2.59 -0.98
CA SER A 51 -15.39 1.35 -0.27
C SER A 51 -14.37 0.25 -0.61
N ALA A 52 -14.18 -0.71 0.31
CA ALA A 52 -13.34 -1.89 0.07
C ALA A 52 -13.85 -2.72 -1.12
N THR A 53 -15.18 -2.79 -1.28
CA THR A 53 -15.84 -3.48 -2.38
C THR A 53 -15.51 -2.86 -3.74
N THR A 54 -15.44 -1.52 -3.81
CA THR A 54 -15.08 -0.79 -5.03
C THR A 54 -13.63 -1.11 -5.43
N ILE A 55 -12.70 -1.05 -4.47
CA ILE A 55 -11.27 -1.39 -4.73
C ILE A 55 -11.14 -2.86 -5.15
N ALA A 56 -11.79 -3.78 -4.45
CA ALA A 56 -11.72 -5.21 -4.75
C ALA A 56 -12.20 -5.52 -6.18
N LYS A 57 -13.31 -4.90 -6.60
CA LYS A 57 -13.84 -5.03 -7.98
C LYS A 57 -12.89 -4.43 -9.02
N PHE A 58 -12.41 -3.22 -8.79
CA PHE A 58 -11.54 -2.52 -9.74
C PHE A 58 -10.21 -3.24 -9.97
N VAL A 59 -9.59 -3.74 -8.90
CA VAL A 59 -8.27 -4.37 -8.93
C VAL A 59 -8.36 -5.89 -9.17
N GLN A 60 -9.58 -6.43 -9.22
CA GLN A 60 -9.88 -7.85 -9.40
C GLN A 60 -9.16 -8.72 -8.36
N VAL A 61 -9.53 -8.52 -7.10
CA VAL A 61 -9.03 -9.29 -5.94
C VAL A 61 -10.20 -9.65 -5.03
N SER A 62 -9.97 -10.56 -4.08
CA SER A 62 -10.99 -10.87 -3.06
C SER A 62 -11.34 -9.63 -2.24
N TYR A 63 -12.56 -9.59 -1.68
CA TYR A 63 -12.98 -8.51 -0.80
C TYR A 63 -12.02 -8.31 0.38
N SER A 64 -11.59 -9.40 1.03
CA SER A 64 -10.64 -9.36 2.15
C SER A 64 -9.31 -8.72 1.75
N THR A 65 -8.81 -9.02 0.54
CA THR A 65 -7.61 -8.37 -0.02
C THR A 65 -7.85 -6.89 -0.26
N GLY A 66 -8.97 -6.52 -0.89
CA GLY A 66 -9.33 -5.12 -1.15
C GLY A 66 -9.48 -4.31 0.15
N TRP A 67 -10.06 -4.90 1.18
CA TRP A 67 -10.17 -4.30 2.52
C TRP A 67 -8.79 -4.07 3.16
N LEU A 68 -7.90 -5.07 3.10
CA LEU A 68 -6.53 -4.93 3.58
C LEU A 68 -5.77 -3.83 2.82
N MET A 69 -5.91 -3.77 1.50
CA MET A 69 -5.31 -2.73 0.67
C MET A 69 -5.82 -1.34 1.09
N LEU A 70 -7.14 -1.17 1.20
CA LEU A 70 -7.76 0.09 1.59
C LEU A 70 -7.27 0.57 2.98
N ASN A 71 -7.19 -0.33 3.96
CA ASN A 71 -6.73 0.03 5.30
C ASN A 71 -5.26 0.45 5.31
N LYS A 72 -4.38 -0.28 4.61
CA LYS A 72 -2.97 0.09 4.48
C LYS A 72 -2.79 1.46 3.84
N LEU A 73 -3.56 1.74 2.79
CA LEU A 73 -3.54 3.04 2.11
C LEU A 73 -4.03 4.17 3.02
N ARG A 74 -5.17 3.98 3.69
CA ARG A 74 -5.70 4.95 4.66
C ARG A 74 -4.74 5.22 5.81
N LYS A 75 -4.12 4.17 6.36
CA LYS A 75 -3.11 4.31 7.41
C LYS A 75 -1.91 5.12 6.93
N ALA A 76 -1.40 4.84 5.73
CA ALA A 76 -0.28 5.59 5.17
C ALA A 76 -0.62 7.08 4.95
N MET A 77 -1.83 7.40 4.50
CA MET A 77 -2.30 8.79 4.40
C MET A 77 -2.44 9.45 5.77
N ALA A 78 -3.02 8.77 6.75
CA ALA A 78 -3.15 9.27 8.11
C ALA A 78 -1.78 9.54 8.75
N ASP A 79 -0.83 8.62 8.59
CA ASP A 79 0.54 8.77 9.09
C ASP A 79 1.25 9.95 8.44
N ARG A 80 1.04 10.16 7.14
CA ARG A 80 1.56 11.34 6.44
C ARG A 80 0.95 12.62 6.98
N ASN A 81 -0.36 12.66 7.19
CA ASN A 81 -1.06 13.84 7.72
C ASN A 81 -0.62 14.16 9.14
N GLY A 82 -0.37 13.16 9.98
CA GLY A 82 0.10 13.34 11.36
C GLY A 82 1.48 14.00 11.49
N LEU A 83 2.27 14.05 10.41
CA LEU A 83 3.53 14.80 10.38
C LEU A 83 3.31 16.33 10.35
N TYR A 84 2.14 16.78 9.90
CA TYR A 84 1.81 18.19 9.80
C TYR A 84 0.92 18.59 10.97
N LYS A 85 1.43 19.48 11.84
CA LYS A 85 0.56 20.26 12.73
C LYS A 85 0.02 21.43 11.93
N LEU A 86 -1.23 21.35 11.49
CA LEU A 86 -1.94 22.53 11.01
C LEU A 86 -2.07 23.44 12.23
N GLY A 87 -1.41 24.61 12.18
CA GLY A 87 -1.19 25.46 13.34
C GLY A 87 -2.46 25.72 14.14
N GLU A 88 -2.39 25.46 15.45
CA GLU A 88 -3.21 26.20 16.40
C GLU A 88 -2.83 27.67 16.27
N ASN A 89 -3.81 28.53 16.02
CA ASN A 89 -3.62 29.97 16.06
C ASN A 89 -3.13 30.34 17.48
N ALA A 90 -1.87 30.78 17.58
CA ALA A 90 -1.36 31.51 18.73
C ALA A 90 -1.71 33.01 18.57
#